data_AF-R9JD39-F1
#
_entry.id   AF-R9JD39-F1
#
_cell.length_a   1.000
_cell.length_b   1.000
_cell.length_c   1.000
_cell.angle_alpha   90.00
_cell.angle_beta   90.00
_cell.angle_gamma   90.00
#
_symmetry.space_group_name_H-M   'P 1'
#
loop_
_entity.id
_entity.type
_entity.pdbx_description
1 polymer ?
#
loop_
_entity_poly.entity_id
_entity_poly.type
_entity_poly.pdbx_seq_one_letter_code
_entity_poly.pdbx_strand_id
1 'polypeptide(L)' 'MDNNQLPIGLGLSLAMNQKAMDRFSGMTEAEKERTIAKSRGVKSKREMDRIVSSLAEDDDEDLKGFFSGTQIK' A
#
# COMPACT_ATOMS: atom_id res chain seq x y z
N MET A 1 8.21 -20.25 -6.29
CA MET A 1 6.82 -20.07 -5.81
C MET A 1 6.64 -18.60 -5.52
N ASP A 2 6.26 -17.88 -6.57
CA ASP A 2 6.32 -16.44 -6.74
C ASP A 2 5.24 -15.73 -5.91
N ASN A 3 5.52 -15.52 -4.62
CA ASN A 3 4.60 -14.82 -3.72
C ASN A 3 4.65 -13.29 -3.87
N ASN A 4 5.40 -12.76 -4.84
CA ASN A 4 5.53 -11.32 -5.08
C ASN A 4 4.62 -10.79 -6.19
N GLN A 5 3.62 -11.58 -6.62
CA GLN A 5 2.61 -11.05 -7.55
C GLN A 5 1.82 -9.93 -6.85
N LEU A 6 2.01 -8.72 -7.36
CA LEU A 6 1.26 -7.54 -6.98
C LEU A 6 -0.23 -7.82 -7.19
N PRO A 7 -1.08 -7.71 -6.14
CA PRO A 7 -2.51 -7.89 -6.30
C PRO A 7 -3.03 -6.95 -7.38
N ILE A 8 -3.83 -7.46 -8.32
CA ILE A 8 -4.33 -6.67 -9.46
C ILE A 8 -5.05 -5.41 -8.97
N GLY A 9 -5.82 -5.51 -7.88
CA GLY A 9 -6.48 -4.36 -7.26
C GLY A 9 -5.50 -3.31 -6.76
N LEU A 10 -4.38 -3.72 -6.16
CA LEU A 10 -3.34 -2.79 -5.72
C LEU A 10 -2.65 -2.15 -6.93
N GLY A 11 -2.24 -2.94 -7.92
CA GLY A 11 -1.59 -2.42 -9.13
C GLY A 11 -2.47 -1.44 -9.90
N LEU A 12 -3.77 -1.73 -10.01
CA LEU A 12 -4.73 -0.82 -10.66
C LEU A 12 -4.94 0.46 -9.85
N SER A 13 -5.13 0.37 -8.53
CA SER A 13 -5.29 1.57 -7.69
C SER A 13 -4.03 2.43 -7.67
N LEU A 14 -2.83 1.84 -7.65
CA LEU A 14 -1.57 2.57 -7.82
C LEU A 14 -1.49 3.25 -9.19
N ALA A 15 -1.81 2.55 -10.28
CA ALA A 15 -1.82 3.15 -11.62
C ALA A 15 -2.82 4.31 -11.76
N MET A 16 -3.92 4.30 -11.01
CA MET A 16 -4.89 5.40 -10.98
C MET A 16 -4.42 6.59 -10.11
N ASN A 17 -3.39 6.41 -9.28
CA ASN A 17 -2.86 7.44 -8.40
C ASN A 17 -1.34 7.57 -8.58
N GLN A 18 -0.95 8.45 -9.50
CA GLN A 18 0.46 8.67 -9.86
C GLN A 18 1.34 8.99 -8.65
N LYS A 19 0.86 9.80 -7.71
CA LYS A 19 1.61 10.13 -6.47
C LYS A 19 1.88 8.88 -5.64
N ALA A 20 0.87 8.04 -5.43
CA ALA A 20 1.03 6.79 -4.70
C ALA A 20 1.97 5.83 -5.42
N MET A 21 1.92 5.77 -6.75
CA MET A 21 2.81 4.96 -7.55
C MET A 21 4.27 5.43 -7.43
N ASP A 22 4.51 6.74 -7.50
CA ASP A 22 5.84 7.32 -7.33
C ASP A 22 6.37 7.03 -5.91
N ARG A 23 5.55 7.21 -4.86
CA ARG A 23 5.91 6.87 -3.48
C ARG A 23 6.20 5.38 -3.31
N PHE A 24 5.32 4.52 -3.83
CA PHE A 24 5.48 3.07 -3.80
C PHE A 24 6.74 2.63 -4.55
N SER A 25 7.08 3.28 -5.68
CA SER A 25 8.31 2.97 -6.43
C SER A 25 9.57 3.28 -5.64
N GLY A 26 9.56 4.36 -4.84
CA GLY A 26 10.65 4.78 -3.97
C GLY A 26 10.76 4.05 -2.63
N MET A 27 9.79 3.19 -2.28
CA MET A 27 9.83 2.37 -1.08
C MET A 27 10.89 1.27 -1.15
N THR A 28 11.42 0.90 0.02
CA THR A 28 12.24 -0.30 0.20
C THR A 28 11.44 -1.57 -0.08
N GLU A 29 12.13 -2.67 -0.36
CA GLU A 29 11.48 -3.95 -0.64
C GLU A 29 10.61 -4.43 0.54
N ALA A 30 11.05 -4.19 1.79
CA ALA A 30 10.28 -4.51 2.98
C ALA A 30 8.99 -3.67 3.12
N GLU A 31 9.01 -2.39 2.76
CA GLU A 31 7.83 -1.51 2.77
C GLU A 31 6.84 -1.89 1.66
N LYS A 32 7.35 -2.21 0.47
CA LYS A 32 6.56 -2.75 -0.64
C LYS A 32 5.88 -4.04 -0.25
N GLU A 33 6.60 -4.98 0.35
CA GLU A 33 6.05 -6.26 0.80
C GLU A 33 4.96 -6.08 1.87
N ARG A 34 5.14 -5.17 2.83
CA ARG A 34 4.11 -4.83 3.83
C ARG A 34 2.86 -4.25 3.17
N THR A 35 3.02 -3.36 2.21
CA THR A 35 1.92 -2.75 1.46
C THR A 35 1.16 -3.82 0.68
N ILE A 36 1.87 -4.72 0.00
CA ILE A 36 1.30 -5.87 -0.70
C ILE A 36 0.55 -6.78 0.28
N ALA A 37 1.14 -7.14 1.42
CA ALA A 37 0.51 -7.99 2.43
C ALA A 37 -0.78 -7.36 2.98
N LYS A 38 -0.78 -6.04 3.25
CA LYS A 38 -1.96 -5.32 3.74
C LYS A 38 -3.06 -5.23 2.68
N SER A 39 -2.69 -5.00 1.42
CA SER A 39 -3.64 -4.99 0.29
C SER A 39 -4.28 -6.36 0.01
N ARG A 40 -3.63 -7.47 0.38
CA ARG A 40 -4.24 -8.81 0.30
C ARG A 40 -5.33 -9.03 1.35
N GLY A 41 -5.30 -8.27 2.45
CA GLY A 41 -6.26 -8.36 3.54
C GLY A 41 -7.55 -7.57 3.32
N VAL A 42 -7.60 -6.66 2.35
CA VAL A 42 -8.80 -5.85 2.09
C VAL A 42 -9.85 -6.61 1.29
N LYS A 43 -11.12 -6.37 1.59
CA LYS A 43 -12.24 -7.09 0.96
C LYS A 43 -13.01 -6.21 -0.02
N SER A 44 -12.67 -4.93 -0.13
CA SER A 44 -13.38 -3.99 -0.98
C SER A 44 -12.45 -3.00 -1.70
N LYS A 45 -12.91 -2.54 -2.87
CA LYS A 45 -12.25 -1.47 -3.63
C LYS A 45 -12.06 -0.20 -2.79
N ARG A 46 -13.06 0.19 -1.99
CA ARG A 46 -12.97 1.38 -1.12
C ARG A 46 -11.88 1.28 -0.06
N GLU A 47 -11.59 0.08 0.44
CA GLU A 47 -10.48 -0.14 1.37
C GLU A 47 -9.13 -0.09 0.63
N MET A 48 -9.05 -0.67 -0.57
CA MET A 48 -7.87 -0.56 -1.43
C MET A 48 -7.53 0.89 -1.77
N ASP A 49 -8.54 1.65 -2.18
CA ASP A 49 -8.37 3.07 -2.54
C ASP A 49 -7.90 3.88 -1.32
N ARG A 50 -8.39 3.58 -0.11
CA ARG A 50 -7.88 4.19 1.14
C ARG A 50 -6.41 3.86 1.41
N ILE A 51 -6.00 2.60 1.20
CA ILE A 51 -4.59 2.22 1.32
C ILE A 51 -3.74 3.04 0.36
N VAL A 52 -4.14 3.11 -0.91
CA VAL A 52 -3.37 3.83 -1.93
C VAL A 52 -3.40 5.34 -1.69
N SER A 53 -4.52 5.91 -1.27
CA SER A 53 -4.61 7.33 -0.88
C SER A 53 -3.66 7.65 0.27
N SER A 54 -3.56 6.80 1.30
CA SER A 54 -2.60 7.01 2.39
C SER A 54 -1.13 6.93 1.96
N LEU A 55 -0.83 6.31 0.80
CA LEU A 55 0.51 6.33 0.21
C LEU A 55 0.78 7.62 -0.58
N ALA A 56 -0.27 8.32 -1.03
CA ALA A 56 -0.17 9.57 -1.78
C ALA A 56 -0.25 10.83 -0.92
N GLU A 57 -0.61 10.68 0.36
CA GLU A 57 -0.61 11.78 1.33
C GLU A 57 0.84 12.17 1.65
N ASP A 58 1.12 13.48 1.53
CA ASP A 58 2.47 14.04 1.64
C ASP A 58 2.96 14.11 3.11
N ASP A 59 2.10 13.80 4.08
CA ASP A 59 2.44 13.77 5.50
C ASP A 59 3.03 12.40 5.88
N ASP A 60 4.35 12.36 6.06
CA ASP A 60 5.09 11.17 6.50
C ASP A 60 4.57 10.59 7.83
N GLU A 61 3.85 11.37 8.64
CA GLU A 61 3.22 10.91 9.89
C GLU A 61 2.06 9.93 9.63
N ASP A 62 1.24 10.14 8.59
CA ASP A 62 0.14 9.23 8.23
C ASP A 62 0.66 7.96 7.57
N LEU A 63 1.74 8.07 6.79
CA LEU A 63 2.45 6.92 6.25
C LEU A 63 3.13 6.10 7.37
N LYS A 64 3.73 6.77 8.36
CA LYS A 64 4.20 6.11 9.58
C LYS A 64 3.04 5.48 10.32
N GLY A 65 1.87 6.10 10.41
CA GLY A 65 0.65 5.48 10.95
C GLY A 65 0.25 4.22 10.19
N PHE A 66 0.37 4.24 8.86
CA PHE A 66 0.09 3.11 7.99
C PHE A 66 1.00 1.90 8.26
N PHE A 67 2.29 2.13 8.55
CA PHE A 67 3.29 1.10 8.86
C PHE A 67 3.48 0.79 10.35
N SER A 68 3.15 1.72 11.25
CA SER A 68 3.24 1.59 12.71
C SER A 68 1.97 1.04 13.34
N GLY A 69 0.87 0.97 12.56
CA GLY A 69 -0.37 0.27 12.90
C GLY A 69 -0.05 -1.11 13.48
N THR A 70 -0.17 -1.17 14.80
CA THR A 70 0.30 -2.25 15.66
C THR A 70 -0.23 -3.60 15.20
N GLN A 71 0.68 -4.56 15.05
CA GLN A 71 0.38 -5.98 15.19
C GLN A 71 -0.09 -6.21 16.63
N ILE A 72 -1.38 -6.00 16.90
CA ILE A 72 -1.98 -6.47 18.15
C ILE A 72 -2.32 -7.94 17.89
N LYS A 73 -1.64 -8.80 18.66
CA LYS A 73 -1.78 -10.27 18.70
C LYS A 73 -3.22 -10.75 18.66
#